data_AF-A0A016TIG2-F1
#
_entry.id   AF-A0A016TIG2-F1
#
_cell.length_a   1.000
_cell.length_b   1.000
_cell.length_c   1.000
_cell.angle_alpha   90.00
_cell.angle_beta   90.00
_cell.angle_gamma   90.00
#
_symmetry.space_group_name_H-M   'P 1'
#
loop_
_entity.id
_entity.type
_entity.pdbx_description
1 polymer ?
#
loop_
_entity_poly.entity_id
_entity_poly.type
_entity_poly.pdbx_seq_one_letter_code
_entity_poly.pdbx_strand_id
1 'polypeptide(L)'
;MFFLAWLPFLNTQLQLSNGMVNVKWYRKESSKNIIVHAKSAHPMTMKCAIIRNMFKTAREVCSGEAERQESARLAAAIAHENGYVSRNRHRKAGSVNKSNDCCKKLLLCIPFISDRITNAINKCLLRAQLQDDVVLINIPNDNIRRQLVRNRLYDRTCNTENCVICAYGKNGDCIKTGVAYKIEYLSCHAFYIGETGRPLHVRINEHLASKRRESLVKPLGKHRREDHDGKDYDVACTILAHEPEISARKALEAFWISARNPRMNNRNEHISIASDLMPFLPLCEL
;
A
#
# COMPACT_ATOMS: atom_id res chain seq x y z
N MET A 1 -14.22 -33.69 29.93
CA MET A 1 -12.82 -33.83 30.40
C MET A 1 -12.32 -32.42 30.69
N PHE A 2 -12.29 -32.01 31.97
CA PHE A 2 -11.86 -30.67 32.37
C PHE A 2 -10.33 -30.61 32.23
N PHE A 3 -9.80 -29.79 31.32
CA PHE A 3 -8.35 -29.62 31.17
C PHE A 3 -7.82 -28.72 32.30
N LEU A 4 -7.45 -29.33 33.43
CA LEU A 4 -6.71 -28.65 34.52
C LEU A 4 -5.25 -28.30 34.13
N ALA A 5 -4.76 -28.80 33.00
CA ALA A 5 -3.39 -28.59 32.52
C ALA A 5 -3.27 -27.39 31.56
N TRP A 6 -2.10 -26.75 31.55
CA TRP A 6 -1.76 -25.69 30.59
C TRP A 6 -1.40 -26.29 29.23
N LEU A 7 -2.10 -25.85 28.18
CA LEU A 7 -1.87 -26.26 26.80
C LEU A 7 -1.15 -25.15 26.02
N PRO A 8 0.04 -25.39 25.44
CA PRO A 8 0.70 -24.41 24.58
C PRO A 8 0.01 -24.27 23.23
N PHE A 9 -0.27 -23.04 22.81
CA PHE A 9 -0.75 -22.69 21.47
C PHE A 9 -0.06 -21.42 20.98
N LEU A 10 0.71 -21.52 19.89
CA LEU A 10 1.53 -20.42 19.36
C LEU A 10 2.42 -19.77 20.43
N ASN A 11 2.14 -18.52 20.80
CA ASN A 11 2.85 -17.71 21.78
C ASN A 11 2.07 -17.56 23.09
N THR A 12 1.08 -18.43 23.33
CA THR A 12 0.23 -18.41 24.51
C THR A 12 0.13 -19.80 25.12
N GLN A 13 -0.21 -19.86 26.41
CA GLN A 13 -0.61 -21.07 27.10
C GLN A 13 -2.04 -20.88 27.61
N LEU A 14 -2.88 -21.88 27.39
CA LEU A 14 -4.31 -21.87 27.71
C LEU A 14 -4.57 -22.87 28.84
N GLN A 15 -5.33 -22.47 29.86
CA GLN A 15 -5.84 -23.38 30.89
C GLN A 15 -7.36 -23.18 31.02
N LEU A 16 -8.10 -24.28 31.06
CA LEU A 16 -9.55 -24.29 31.18
C LEU A 16 -9.93 -24.64 32.62
N SER A 17 -10.24 -23.62 33.42
CA SER A 17 -10.61 -23.78 34.83
C SER A 17 -12.05 -23.29 35.02
N ASN A 18 -12.94 -24.15 35.52
CA ASN A 18 -14.33 -23.81 35.87
C ASN A 18 -15.13 -23.11 34.73
N GLY A 19 -14.88 -23.49 33.47
CA GLY A 19 -15.54 -22.89 32.31
C GLY A 19 -14.95 -21.55 31.85
N MET A 20 -13.91 -21.04 32.52
CA MET A 20 -13.15 -19.86 32.11
C MET A 20 -11.82 -20.24 31.46
N VAL A 21 -11.42 -19.48 30.44
CA VAL A 21 -10.13 -19.64 29.74
C VAL A 21 -9.10 -18.69 30.34
N ASN A 22 -8.13 -19.24 31.06
CA ASN A 22 -6.96 -18.51 31.50
C ASN A 22 -5.91 -18.56 30.39
N VAL A 23 -5.40 -17.39 30.02
CA VAL A 23 -4.35 -17.24 29.01
C VAL A 23 -3.14 -16.61 29.68
N LYS A 24 -1.95 -17.14 29.39
CA LYS A 24 -0.68 -16.51 29.73
C LYS A 24 0.28 -16.47 28.55
N TRP A 25 1.21 -15.52 28.56
CA TRP A 25 2.21 -15.42 27.50
C TRP A 25 3.21 -16.56 27.62
N TYR A 26 3.49 -17.21 26.49
CA TYR A 26 4.35 -18.39 26.44
C TYR A 26 5.40 -18.26 25.35
N ARG A 27 6.60 -18.76 25.65
CA ARG A 27 7.72 -18.87 24.71
C ARG A 27 7.99 -20.34 24.48
N LYS A 28 7.94 -20.76 23.21
CA LYS A 28 8.23 -22.13 22.80
C LYS A 28 9.64 -22.53 23.26
N GLU A 29 9.81 -23.77 23.68
CA GLU A 29 11.11 -24.32 24.09
C GLU A 29 12.19 -24.20 23.01
N SER A 30 11.79 -24.31 21.73
CA SER A 30 12.70 -24.12 20.59
C SER A 30 13.11 -22.66 20.35
N SER A 31 12.49 -21.70 21.01
CA SER A 31 12.78 -20.29 20.80
C SER A 31 14.01 -19.86 21.61
N LYS A 32 15.05 -19.40 20.92
CA LYS A 32 16.30 -18.91 21.54
C LYS A 32 16.16 -17.53 22.22
N ASN A 33 14.95 -16.97 22.28
CA ASN A 33 14.66 -15.64 22.83
C ASN A 33 15.56 -14.50 22.32
N ILE A 34 16.07 -14.62 21.09
CA ILE A 34 16.93 -13.61 20.47
C ILE A 34 16.06 -12.45 19.99
N ILE A 35 16.34 -11.25 20.50
CA ILE A 35 15.81 -9.98 19.99
C ILE A 35 17.00 -9.09 19.57
N VAL A 36 16.70 -7.91 19.02
CA VAL A 36 17.76 -6.96 18.64
C VAL A 36 18.57 -6.61 19.89
N HIS A 37 19.85 -6.97 19.91
CA HIS A 37 20.71 -6.75 21.07
C HIS A 37 20.91 -5.25 21.37
N ALA A 38 21.00 -4.87 22.64
CA ALA A 38 21.10 -3.47 23.06
C ALA A 38 22.30 -2.73 22.45
N LYS A 39 23.43 -3.43 22.27
CA LYS A 39 24.67 -2.90 21.65
C LYS A 39 24.67 -2.88 20.12
N SER A 40 23.60 -3.30 19.45
CA SER A 40 23.55 -3.29 17.99
C SER A 40 23.48 -1.85 17.42
N ALA A 41 23.92 -1.69 16.17
CA ALA A 41 23.93 -0.42 15.44
C ALA A 41 22.54 0.10 15.00
N HIS A 42 21.46 -0.58 15.40
CA HIS A 42 20.10 -0.15 15.09
C HIS A 42 19.74 1.16 15.81
N PRO A 43 18.88 2.01 15.22
CA PRO A 43 18.38 3.21 15.86
C PRO A 43 17.78 2.94 17.25
N MET A 44 18.03 3.82 18.21
CA MET A 44 17.56 3.66 19.59
C MET A 44 16.02 3.60 19.67
N THR A 45 15.33 4.34 18.81
CA THR A 45 13.87 4.36 18.70
C THR A 45 13.30 2.97 18.37
N MET A 46 13.93 2.25 17.44
CA MET A 46 13.57 0.89 17.06
C MET A 46 13.82 -0.09 18.21
N LYS A 47 15.00 -0.05 18.83
CA LYS A 47 15.33 -0.90 19.99
C LYS A 47 14.33 -0.72 21.13
N CYS A 48 14.00 0.53 21.47
CA CYS A 48 12.98 0.82 22.48
C CYS A 48 11.58 0.36 22.06
N ALA A 49 11.23 0.43 20.77
CA ALA A 49 9.92 -0.01 20.28
C ALA A 49 9.75 -1.53 20.38
N ILE A 50 10.77 -2.30 20.05
CA ILE A 50 10.78 -3.76 20.17
C ILE A 50 10.51 -4.17 21.61
N ILE A 51 11.24 -3.59 22.57
CA ILE A 51 11.06 -3.89 23.99
C ILE A 51 9.67 -3.47 24.48
N ARG A 52 9.22 -2.25 24.15
CA ARG A 52 7.88 -1.78 24.53
C ARG A 52 6.77 -2.70 24.01
N ASN A 53 6.87 -3.13 22.75
CA ASN A 53 5.90 -4.03 22.16
C ASN A 53 5.93 -5.41 22.81
N MET A 54 7.11 -5.94 23.13
CA MET A 54 7.23 -7.22 23.84
C MET A 54 6.53 -7.19 25.20
N PHE A 55 6.79 -6.18 26.03
CA PHE A 55 6.11 -6.02 27.32
C PHE A 55 4.60 -5.74 27.19
N LYS A 56 4.20 -5.03 26.13
CA LYS A 56 2.78 -4.79 25.84
C LYS A 56 2.08 -6.11 25.52
N THR A 57 2.60 -6.89 24.58
CA THR A 57 2.06 -8.21 24.23
C THR A 57 2.01 -9.16 25.42
N ALA A 58 3.08 -9.22 26.22
CA ALA A 58 3.13 -10.06 27.41
C ALA A 58 2.00 -9.75 28.41
N ARG A 59 1.56 -8.49 28.52
CA ARG A 59 0.45 -8.09 29.41
C ARG A 59 -0.93 -8.26 28.78
N GLU A 60 -1.09 -7.88 27.53
CA GLU A 60 -2.39 -7.89 26.83
C GLU A 60 -2.91 -9.30 26.56
N VAL A 61 -1.99 -10.26 26.35
CA VAL A 61 -2.33 -11.66 26.14
C VAL A 61 -2.85 -12.35 27.41
N CYS A 62 -2.56 -11.79 28.59
CA CYS A 62 -2.85 -12.45 29.86
C CYS A 62 -4.22 -12.09 30.43
N SER A 63 -4.99 -13.11 30.81
CA SER A 63 -6.33 -12.93 31.40
C SER A 63 -6.26 -12.45 32.86
N GLY A 64 -5.39 -13.04 33.68
CA GLY A 64 -5.29 -12.76 35.11
C GLY A 64 -4.02 -12.01 35.53
N GLU A 65 -4.03 -11.46 36.74
CA GLU A 65 -2.92 -10.62 37.25
C GLU A 65 -1.68 -11.44 37.62
N ALA A 66 -1.87 -12.65 38.13
CA ALA A 66 -0.77 -13.56 38.41
C ALA A 66 -0.02 -13.95 37.11
N GLU A 67 -0.77 -14.25 36.05
CA GLU A 67 -0.27 -14.59 34.71
C GLU A 67 0.44 -13.40 34.06
N ARG A 68 -0.10 -12.18 34.24
CA ARG A 68 0.57 -10.95 33.80
C ARG A 68 1.91 -10.76 34.50
N GLN A 69 1.98 -11.01 35.80
CA GLN A 69 3.21 -10.86 36.57
C GLN A 69 4.25 -11.91 36.18
N GLU A 70 3.84 -13.16 35.94
CA GLU A 70 4.70 -14.23 35.42
C GLU A 70 5.23 -13.87 34.02
N SER A 71 4.36 -13.43 33.12
CA SER A 71 4.69 -13.04 31.75
C SER A 71 5.61 -11.82 31.70
N ALA A 72 5.43 -10.86 32.61
CA ALA A 72 6.30 -9.70 32.75
C ALA A 72 7.70 -10.08 33.25
N ARG A 73 7.80 -11.05 34.18
CA ARG A 73 9.11 -11.58 34.63
C ARG A 73 9.84 -12.29 33.50
N LEU A 74 9.12 -13.08 32.69
CA LEU A 74 9.67 -13.72 31.51
C LEU A 74 10.17 -12.69 30.49
N ALA A 75 9.38 -11.65 30.20
CA ALA A 75 9.78 -10.56 29.31
C ALA A 75 11.03 -9.81 29.83
N ALA A 76 11.11 -9.59 31.15
CA ALA A 76 12.27 -8.97 31.78
C ALA A 76 13.53 -9.83 31.68
N ALA A 77 13.41 -11.16 31.86
CA ALA A 77 14.53 -12.09 31.68
C ALA A 77 15.07 -12.04 30.24
N ILE A 78 14.19 -12.10 29.24
CA ILE A 78 14.56 -12.01 27.82
C ILE A 78 15.21 -10.67 27.49
N ALA A 79 14.67 -9.56 28.01
CA ALA A 79 15.26 -8.24 27.83
C ALA A 79 16.67 -8.18 28.42
N HIS A 80 16.86 -8.72 29.63
CA HIS A 80 18.15 -8.76 30.32
C HIS A 80 19.19 -9.58 29.55
N GLU A 81 18.82 -10.78 29.08
CA GLU A 81 19.67 -11.65 28.24
C GLU A 81 20.13 -10.96 26.95
N ASN A 82 19.32 -10.05 26.40
CA ASN A 82 19.63 -9.29 25.19
C ASN A 82 20.30 -7.92 25.47
N GLY A 83 20.80 -7.73 26.69
CA GLY A 83 21.59 -6.56 27.10
C GLY A 83 20.79 -5.32 27.49
N TYR A 84 19.47 -5.45 27.66
CA TYR A 84 18.62 -4.35 28.12
C TYR A 84 18.55 -4.35 29.65
N VAL A 85 19.36 -3.49 30.27
CA VAL A 85 19.33 -3.29 31.72
C VAL A 85 18.30 -2.21 32.07
N SER A 86 17.42 -2.51 33.02
CA SER A 86 16.48 -1.53 33.57
C SER A 86 17.25 -0.47 34.35
N ARG A 87 17.58 0.65 33.69
CA ARG A 87 17.93 1.88 34.42
C ARG A 87 16.63 2.49 34.88
N ASN A 88 16.40 2.51 36.19
CA ASN A 88 15.38 3.32 36.86
C ASN A 88 15.62 4.79 36.54
N ARG A 89 15.18 5.25 35.36
CA ARG A 89 14.96 6.66 35.11
C ARG A 89 13.50 6.90 35.44
N HIS A 90 13.26 7.47 36.61
CA HIS A 90 12.01 8.13 36.92
C HIS A 90 11.73 9.21 35.86
N ARG A 91 11.07 8.82 34.77
CA ARG A 91 10.35 9.77 33.93
C ARG A 91 8.98 9.91 34.55
N LYS A 92 8.72 11.06 35.20
CA LYS A 92 7.37 11.49 35.51
C LYS A 92 6.56 11.37 34.22
N ALA A 93 5.62 10.44 34.17
CA ALA A 93 4.68 10.34 33.08
C ALA A 93 3.81 11.60 33.13
N GLY A 94 4.01 12.52 32.18
CA GLY A 94 3.04 13.57 31.92
C GLY A 94 1.77 12.89 31.46
N SER A 95 0.73 12.93 32.29
CA SER A 95 -0.62 12.52 31.91
C SER A 95 -1.09 13.47 30.82
N VAL A 96 -1.04 13.03 29.56
CA VAL A 96 -1.79 13.68 28.48
C VAL A 96 -3.11 12.94 28.41
N ASN A 97 -4.10 13.45 29.13
CA ASN A 97 -5.49 13.09 28.93
C ASN A 97 -5.86 13.45 27.49
N LYS A 98 -5.84 12.48 26.58
CA LYS A 98 -6.51 12.61 25.28
C LYS A 98 -8.00 12.44 25.54
N SER A 99 -8.70 13.56 25.70
CA SER A 99 -10.14 13.61 25.51
C SER A 99 -10.43 13.13 24.08
N ASN A 100 -11.18 12.04 23.98
CA ASN A 100 -11.73 11.49 22.75
C ASN A 100 -12.93 12.35 22.34
N ASP A 101 -12.69 13.60 21.93
CA ASP A 101 -13.73 14.42 21.31
C ASP A 101 -13.45 14.52 19.81
N CYS A 102 -14.27 13.84 19.03
CA CYS A 102 -14.14 13.72 17.59
C CYS A 102 -14.72 14.98 16.91
N CYS A 103 -14.08 16.13 17.15
CA CYS A 103 -14.16 17.21 16.17
C CYS A 103 -13.26 16.82 15.00
N LYS A 104 -13.83 16.80 13.79
CA LYS A 104 -13.10 16.47 12.55
C LYS A 104 -12.02 17.52 12.32
N LYS A 105 -10.81 17.26 12.82
CA LYS A 105 -9.66 18.15 12.63
C LYS A 105 -9.38 18.35 11.14
N LEU A 106 -9.20 19.59 10.72
CA LEU A 106 -8.86 19.99 9.37
C LEU A 106 -7.39 19.63 9.07
N LEU A 107 -7.14 19.08 7.88
CA LEU A 107 -5.81 18.65 7.46
C LEU A 107 -5.08 19.78 6.75
N LEU A 108 -3.92 20.18 7.28
CA LEU A 108 -2.99 21.07 6.60
C LEU A 108 -1.84 20.23 6.05
N CYS A 109 -1.89 19.94 4.76
CA CYS A 109 -0.87 19.14 4.07
C CYS A 109 0.19 20.05 3.44
N ILE A 110 1.46 19.91 3.86
CA ILE A 110 2.58 20.68 3.30
C ILE A 110 3.77 19.77 2.97
N PRO A 111 4.58 20.06 1.95
CA PRO A 111 5.83 19.35 1.70
C PRO A 111 6.78 19.42 2.90
N PHE A 112 7.43 18.31 3.24
CA PHE A 112 8.45 18.28 4.28
C PHE A 112 9.69 19.06 3.84
N ILE A 113 9.98 20.17 4.51
CA ILE A 113 11.17 20.99 4.25
C ILE A 113 12.28 20.64 5.24
N SER A 114 12.02 20.78 6.54
CA SER A 114 12.92 20.39 7.63
C SER A 114 12.19 20.38 8.96
N ASP A 115 12.75 19.68 9.96
CA ASP A 115 12.21 19.67 11.32
C ASP A 115 12.12 21.08 11.93
N ARG A 116 13.07 21.96 11.61
CA ARG A 116 13.05 23.36 12.07
C ARG A 116 11.81 24.09 11.58
N ILE A 117 11.48 23.95 10.29
CA ILE A 117 10.31 24.60 9.69
C ILE A 117 9.01 23.97 10.20
N THR A 118 8.93 22.63 10.24
CA THR A 118 7.78 21.91 10.83
C THR A 118 7.51 22.37 12.26
N ASN A 119 8.56 22.51 13.08
CA ASN A 119 8.42 22.98 14.46
C ASN A 119 8.02 24.47 14.53
N ALA A 120 8.50 25.31 13.63
CA ALA A 120 8.06 26.70 13.54
C ALA A 120 6.56 26.79 13.22
N ILE A 121 6.09 25.99 12.26
CA ILE A 121 4.67 25.93 11.88
C ILE A 121 3.81 25.40 13.03
N ASN A 122 4.23 24.32 13.70
CA ASN A 122 3.54 23.82 14.89
C ASN A 122 3.47 24.89 16.00
N LYS A 123 4.54 25.68 16.21
CA LYS A 123 4.50 26.81 17.16
C LYS A 123 3.53 27.90 16.71
N CYS A 124 3.41 28.19 15.41
CA CYS A 124 2.43 29.12 14.89
C CYS A 124 0.99 28.61 15.09
N LEU A 125 0.72 27.33 14.84
CA LEU A 125 -0.59 26.72 15.09
C LEU A 125 -0.98 26.79 16.57
N LEU A 126 -0.04 26.52 17.47
CA LEU A 126 -0.25 26.68 18.91
C LEU A 126 -0.53 28.13 19.32
N ARG A 127 0.23 29.08 18.78
CA ARG A 127 0.02 30.52 19.04
C ARG A 127 -1.33 31.01 18.52
N ALA A 128 -1.80 30.45 17.42
CA ALA A 128 -3.12 30.73 16.84
C ALA A 128 -4.26 29.94 17.51
N GLN A 129 -3.97 29.11 18.53
CA GLN A 129 -4.94 28.25 19.24
C GLN A 129 -5.62 27.20 18.34
N LEU A 130 -4.97 26.80 17.23
CA LEU A 130 -5.52 25.87 16.24
C LEU A 130 -5.07 24.41 16.45
N GLN A 131 -4.40 24.07 17.56
CA GLN A 131 -3.87 22.73 17.80
C GLN A 131 -4.95 21.65 17.94
N ASP A 132 -6.17 22.05 18.30
CA ASP A 132 -7.30 21.15 18.46
C ASP A 132 -8.14 21.04 17.18
N ASP A 133 -8.00 22.00 16.27
CA ASP A 133 -8.75 22.05 15.01
C ASP A 133 -7.94 21.64 13.78
N VAL A 134 -6.62 21.80 13.78
CA VAL A 134 -5.76 21.58 12.61
C VAL A 134 -4.69 20.53 12.88
N VAL A 135 -4.57 19.56 11.98
CA VAL A 135 -3.49 18.56 11.98
C VAL A 135 -2.54 18.86 10.82
N LEU A 136 -1.28 19.15 11.16
CA LEU A 136 -0.21 19.31 10.20
C LEU A 136 0.24 17.93 9.67
N ILE A 137 0.07 17.70 8.37
CA ILE A 137 0.59 16.51 7.68
C ILE A 137 1.76 16.95 6.79
N ASN A 138 2.95 16.46 7.11
CA ASN A 138 4.12 16.64 6.26
C ASN A 138 4.11 15.58 5.14
N ILE A 139 3.89 16.02 3.92
CA ILE A 139 4.03 15.20 2.72
C ILE A 139 5.53 14.95 2.53
N PRO A 140 6.02 13.69 2.63
CA PRO A 140 7.42 13.39 2.41
C PRO A 140 7.81 13.76 0.97
N ASN A 141 8.99 14.36 0.81
CA ASN A 141 9.56 14.58 -0.53
C ASN A 141 9.78 13.24 -1.24
N ASP A 142 9.91 13.30 -2.57
CA ASP A 142 10.33 12.15 -3.37
C ASP A 142 11.59 11.51 -2.78
N ASN A 143 11.54 10.20 -2.58
CA ASN A 143 12.68 9.47 -2.04
C ASN A 143 13.89 9.59 -2.98
N ILE A 144 15.10 9.47 -2.40
CA ILE A 144 16.37 9.54 -3.13
C ILE A 144 16.37 8.56 -4.32
N ARG A 145 15.69 7.42 -4.21
CA ARG A 145 15.51 6.49 -5.33
C ARG A 145 14.75 7.13 -6.50
N ARG A 146 13.63 7.81 -6.29
CA ARG A 146 12.91 8.53 -7.37
C ARG A 146 13.74 9.67 -7.96
N GLN A 147 14.56 10.33 -7.15
CA GLN A 147 15.42 11.42 -7.61
C GLN A 147 16.63 10.93 -8.42
N LEU A 148 17.31 9.89 -7.93
CA LEU A 148 18.57 9.39 -8.49
C LEU A 148 18.39 8.23 -9.48
N VAL A 149 17.39 7.36 -9.25
CA VAL A 149 17.10 6.22 -10.14
C VAL A 149 16.13 6.68 -11.23
N ARG A 150 16.58 7.63 -12.04
CA ARG A 150 16.04 7.89 -13.38
C ARG A 150 16.79 6.99 -14.37
N ASN A 151 16.67 5.67 -14.17
CA ASN A 151 17.64 4.68 -14.68
C ASN A 151 17.72 4.54 -16.22
N ARG A 152 17.00 5.36 -16.99
CA ARG A 152 16.91 5.31 -18.45
C ARG A 152 16.57 6.67 -19.05
N LEU A 153 17.27 7.73 -18.64
CA LEU A 153 17.06 9.06 -19.23
C LEU A 153 17.30 9.08 -20.75
N TYR A 154 18.21 8.23 -21.24
CA TYR A 154 18.69 8.19 -22.61
C TYR A 154 18.19 7.00 -23.44
N ASP A 155 17.69 5.93 -22.82
CA ASP A 155 17.08 4.78 -23.52
C ASP A 155 15.64 5.13 -23.93
N ARG A 156 15.45 6.13 -24.80
CA ARG A 156 14.12 6.58 -25.25
C ARG A 156 13.72 6.05 -26.62
N THR A 157 14.61 5.34 -27.31
CA THR A 157 14.36 4.85 -28.65
C THR A 157 13.83 3.43 -28.63
N CYS A 158 12.76 3.19 -29.38
CA CYS A 158 12.29 1.84 -29.66
C CYS A 158 13.16 1.25 -30.77
N ASN A 159 13.81 0.13 -30.49
CA ASN A 159 14.63 -0.61 -31.48
C ASN A 159 13.87 -1.81 -32.06
N THR A 160 12.57 -1.91 -31.82
CA THR A 160 11.73 -3.02 -32.29
C THR A 160 11.17 -2.69 -33.66
N GLU A 161 11.49 -3.52 -34.65
CA GLU A 161 10.88 -3.46 -35.98
C GLU A 161 9.35 -3.65 -35.88
N ASN A 162 8.58 -2.81 -36.56
CA ASN A 162 7.11 -2.84 -36.58
C ASN A 162 6.43 -2.84 -35.20
N CYS A 163 6.93 -2.01 -34.27
CA CYS A 163 6.31 -1.88 -32.95
C CYS A 163 4.86 -1.35 -33.04
N VAL A 164 3.88 -2.17 -32.64
CA VAL A 164 2.45 -1.83 -32.62
C VAL A 164 2.14 -0.55 -31.83
N ILE A 165 2.96 -0.21 -30.83
CA ILE A 165 2.77 0.98 -29.99
C ILE A 165 3.36 2.21 -30.66
N CYS A 166 4.61 2.11 -31.13
CA CYS A 166 5.30 3.27 -31.71
C CYS A 166 4.81 3.59 -33.13
N ALA A 167 4.20 2.62 -33.83
CA ALA A 167 3.61 2.84 -35.16
C ALA A 167 2.45 3.84 -35.13
N TYR A 168 1.68 3.88 -34.04
CA TYR A 168 0.53 4.77 -33.85
C TYR A 168 0.76 5.81 -32.74
N GLY A 169 2.01 5.95 -32.28
CA GLY A 169 2.39 6.80 -31.15
C GLY A 169 3.70 7.53 -31.43
N LYS A 170 4.40 7.90 -30.36
CA LYS A 170 5.75 8.48 -30.44
C LYS A 170 6.80 7.40 -30.27
N ASN A 171 7.95 7.59 -30.90
CA ASN A 171 9.10 6.71 -30.67
C ASN A 171 9.44 6.69 -29.17
N GLY A 172 9.51 5.50 -28.58
CA GLY A 172 9.72 5.32 -27.13
C GLY A 172 8.46 5.20 -26.28
N ASP A 173 7.25 5.30 -26.85
CA ASP A 173 6.02 5.10 -26.07
C ASP A 173 5.90 3.67 -25.52
N CYS A 174 6.51 2.70 -26.20
CA CYS A 174 6.51 1.29 -25.82
C CYS A 174 7.19 0.99 -24.47
N ILE A 175 8.08 1.85 -24.00
CA ILE A 175 8.79 1.68 -22.73
C ILE A 175 8.20 2.50 -21.58
N LYS A 176 7.23 3.37 -21.87
CA LYS A 176 6.59 4.20 -20.83
C LYS A 176 5.86 3.33 -19.82
N THR A 177 5.91 3.75 -18.56
CA THR A 177 5.29 3.11 -17.40
C THR A 177 4.27 4.05 -16.78
N GLY A 178 3.26 3.53 -16.08
CA GLY A 178 2.28 4.39 -15.43
C GLY A 178 1.42 5.12 -16.45
N VAL A 179 0.88 4.38 -17.43
CA VAL A 179 0.10 4.95 -18.52
C VAL A 179 -1.30 4.34 -18.57
N ALA A 180 -2.29 5.16 -18.89
CA ALA A 180 -3.59 4.73 -19.38
C ALA A 180 -3.52 4.71 -20.92
N TYR A 181 -3.98 3.62 -21.53
CA TYR A 181 -3.87 3.41 -22.97
C TYR A 181 -5.18 2.88 -23.57
N LYS A 182 -5.32 3.09 -24.88
CA LYS A 182 -6.40 2.58 -25.73
C LYS A 182 -5.82 1.60 -26.73
N ILE A 183 -6.45 0.43 -26.89
CA ILE A 183 -6.22 -0.51 -27.99
C ILE A 183 -7.47 -0.49 -28.88
N GLU A 184 -7.30 -0.22 -30.16
CA GLU A 184 -8.39 -0.15 -31.14
C GLU A 184 -8.20 -1.17 -32.26
N TYR A 185 -9.26 -1.88 -32.62
CA TYR A 185 -9.31 -2.72 -33.81
C TYR A 185 -9.51 -1.84 -35.05
N LEU A 186 -8.62 -1.95 -36.03
CA LEU A 186 -8.68 -1.14 -37.25
C LEU A 186 -9.82 -1.54 -38.18
N SER A 187 -10.36 -2.76 -38.05
CA SER A 187 -11.45 -3.26 -38.89
C SER A 187 -12.84 -2.74 -38.48
N CYS A 188 -13.08 -2.57 -37.18
CA CYS A 188 -14.42 -2.32 -36.64
C CYS A 188 -14.48 -1.16 -35.64
N HIS A 189 -13.34 -0.49 -35.41
CA HIS A 189 -13.19 0.61 -34.45
C HIS A 189 -13.64 0.29 -33.03
N ALA A 190 -13.82 -0.99 -32.69
CA ALA A 190 -14.02 -1.40 -31.31
C ALA A 190 -12.71 -1.20 -30.54
N PHE A 191 -12.81 -0.68 -29.32
CA PHE A 191 -11.64 -0.37 -28.52
C PHE A 191 -11.79 -0.82 -27.07
N TYR A 192 -10.62 -1.10 -26.48
CA TYR A 192 -10.42 -1.43 -25.09
C TYR A 192 -9.55 -0.35 -24.44
N ILE A 193 -9.92 0.06 -23.23
CA ILE A 193 -9.13 0.97 -22.40
C ILE A 193 -8.55 0.20 -21.23
N GLY A 194 -7.27 0.41 -20.94
CA GLY A 194 -6.62 -0.22 -19.80
C GLY A 194 -5.51 0.64 -19.18
N GLU A 195 -5.08 0.29 -17.97
CA GLU A 195 -3.89 0.85 -17.34
C GLU A 195 -2.70 -0.12 -17.27
N THR A 196 -1.50 0.43 -17.14
CA THR A 196 -0.32 -0.34 -16.72
C THR A 196 0.67 0.50 -15.90
N GLY A 197 1.10 -0.03 -14.76
CA GLY A 197 2.29 0.43 -14.05
C GLY A 197 3.61 -0.14 -14.61
N ARG A 198 3.55 -1.21 -15.42
CA ARG A 198 4.70 -1.82 -16.11
C ARG A 198 4.93 -1.17 -17.47
N PRO A 199 6.11 -1.37 -18.11
CA PRO A 199 6.35 -0.85 -19.46
C PRO A 199 5.24 -1.28 -20.42
N LEU A 200 4.74 -0.33 -21.22
CA LEU A 200 3.55 -0.53 -22.05
C LEU A 200 3.68 -1.74 -22.98
N HIS A 201 4.84 -1.97 -23.61
CA HIS A 201 5.07 -3.12 -24.48
C HIS A 201 4.82 -4.47 -23.80
N VAL A 202 5.12 -4.60 -22.50
CA VAL A 202 4.86 -5.85 -21.76
C VAL A 202 3.36 -6.11 -21.72
N ARG A 203 2.57 -5.07 -21.39
CA ARG A 203 1.12 -5.19 -21.28
C ARG A 203 0.45 -5.43 -22.64
N ILE A 204 0.90 -4.73 -23.69
CA ILE A 204 0.38 -4.92 -25.04
C ILE A 204 0.73 -6.31 -25.57
N ASN A 205 1.95 -6.81 -25.33
CA ASN A 205 2.32 -8.17 -25.73
C ASN A 205 1.47 -9.25 -25.05
N GLU A 206 1.09 -9.06 -23.78
CA GLU A 206 0.12 -9.95 -23.11
C GLU A 206 -1.24 -9.95 -23.82
N HIS A 207 -1.76 -8.78 -24.17
CA HIS A 207 -3.02 -8.64 -24.89
C HIS A 207 -2.96 -9.26 -26.29
N LEU A 208 -1.88 -9.03 -27.04
CA LEU A 208 -1.65 -9.65 -28.35
C LEU A 208 -1.52 -11.18 -28.24
N ALA A 209 -0.85 -11.69 -27.20
CA ALA A 209 -0.77 -13.12 -26.95
C ALA A 209 -2.13 -13.74 -26.60
N SER A 210 -3.00 -13.01 -25.90
CA SER A 210 -4.39 -13.42 -25.64
C SER A 210 -5.27 -13.36 -26.88
N LYS A 211 -5.06 -12.37 -27.76
CA LYS A 211 -5.70 -12.25 -29.06
C LYS A 211 -5.37 -13.44 -29.96
N ARG A 212 -4.08 -13.80 -30.08
CA ARG A 212 -3.61 -14.97 -30.86
C ARG A 212 -4.20 -16.30 -30.39
N ARG A 213 -4.49 -16.41 -29.09
CA ARG A 213 -5.11 -17.61 -28.48
C ARG A 213 -6.63 -17.55 -28.44
N GLU A 214 -7.24 -16.47 -28.96
CA GLU A 214 -8.70 -16.27 -28.99
C GLU A 214 -9.35 -16.47 -27.61
N SER A 215 -8.68 -15.98 -26.55
CA SER A 215 -9.10 -16.20 -25.18
C SER A 215 -10.44 -15.52 -24.89
N LEU A 216 -11.46 -16.30 -24.52
CA LEU A 216 -12.80 -15.80 -24.13
C LEU A 216 -12.82 -14.97 -22.84
N VAL A 217 -11.75 -15.03 -22.03
CA VAL A 217 -11.66 -14.31 -20.76
C VAL A 217 -11.10 -12.89 -20.97
N LYS A 218 -10.20 -12.71 -21.94
CA LYS A 218 -9.51 -11.43 -22.15
C LYS A 218 -10.18 -10.64 -23.28
N PRO A 219 -10.33 -9.31 -23.15
CA PRO A 219 -11.11 -8.49 -24.08
C PRO A 219 -10.77 -8.68 -25.56
N LEU A 220 -9.49 -8.66 -25.94
CA LEU A 220 -9.09 -8.80 -27.34
C LEU A 220 -9.33 -10.22 -27.89
N GLY A 221 -9.08 -11.24 -27.08
CA GLY A 221 -9.31 -12.63 -27.50
C GLY A 221 -10.79 -12.93 -27.67
N LYS A 222 -11.62 -12.42 -26.76
CA LYS A 222 -13.07 -12.53 -26.79
C LYS A 222 -13.66 -11.83 -28.01
N HIS A 223 -13.29 -10.56 -28.22
CA HIS A 223 -13.77 -9.77 -29.36
C HIS A 223 -13.40 -10.40 -30.71
N ARG A 224 -12.15 -10.89 -30.85
CA ARG A 224 -11.73 -11.60 -32.08
C ARG A 224 -12.60 -12.83 -32.35
N ARG A 225 -12.96 -13.60 -31.32
CA ARG A 225 -13.75 -14.81 -31.50
C ARG A 225 -15.22 -14.51 -31.76
N GLU A 226 -15.82 -13.58 -31.02
CA GLU A 226 -17.26 -13.31 -31.03
C GLU A 226 -17.69 -12.37 -32.16
N ASP A 227 -16.90 -11.35 -32.48
CA ASP A 227 -17.28 -10.32 -33.46
C ASP A 227 -16.64 -10.53 -34.84
N HIS A 228 -15.62 -11.39 -34.93
CA HIS A 228 -14.83 -11.60 -36.15
C HIS A 228 -14.66 -13.08 -36.55
N ASP A 229 -15.37 -14.00 -35.91
CA ASP A 229 -15.30 -15.45 -36.18
C ASP A 229 -13.86 -15.99 -36.20
N GLY A 230 -12.98 -15.44 -35.34
CA GLY A 230 -11.57 -15.83 -35.26
C GLY A 230 -10.65 -15.18 -36.30
N LYS A 231 -11.16 -14.34 -37.21
CA LYS A 231 -10.31 -13.60 -38.16
C LYS A 231 -9.40 -12.59 -37.45
N ASP A 232 -8.13 -12.56 -37.86
CA ASP A 232 -7.12 -11.69 -37.25
C ASP A 232 -7.06 -10.34 -37.99
N TYR A 233 -7.26 -9.25 -37.26
CA TYR A 233 -7.21 -7.88 -37.78
C TYR A 233 -6.23 -7.04 -36.99
N ASP A 234 -5.53 -6.12 -37.64
CA ASP A 234 -4.57 -5.25 -36.99
C ASP A 234 -5.20 -4.35 -35.91
N VAL A 235 -4.39 -4.04 -34.91
CA VAL A 235 -4.78 -3.19 -33.79
C VAL A 235 -3.83 -2.01 -33.67
N ALA A 236 -4.36 -0.85 -33.32
CA ALA A 236 -3.59 0.33 -32.96
C ALA A 236 -3.56 0.52 -31.44
N CYS A 237 -2.43 0.96 -30.92
CA CYS A 237 -2.27 1.28 -29.50
C CYS A 237 -1.89 2.75 -29.32
N THR A 238 -2.63 3.47 -28.48
CA THR A 238 -2.42 4.90 -28.23
C THR A 238 -2.41 5.18 -26.73
N ILE A 239 -1.47 6.01 -26.26
CA ILE A 239 -1.45 6.46 -24.86
C ILE A 239 -2.46 7.59 -24.70
N LEU A 240 -3.37 7.43 -23.74
CA LEU A 240 -4.37 8.44 -23.39
C LEU A 240 -3.80 9.43 -22.37
N ALA A 241 -3.11 8.92 -21.35
CA ALA A 241 -2.55 9.74 -20.28
C ALA A 241 -1.37 9.03 -19.58
N HIS A 242 -0.52 9.83 -18.94
CA HIS A 242 0.57 9.36 -18.10
C HIS A 242 0.30 9.75 -16.64
N GLU A 243 0.09 8.76 -15.78
CA GLU A 243 -0.17 8.93 -14.36
C GLU A 243 0.64 7.88 -13.56
N PRO A 244 1.77 8.28 -12.93
CA PRO A 244 2.63 7.34 -12.20
C PRO A 244 1.97 6.82 -10.92
N GLU A 245 1.07 7.58 -10.30
CA GLU A 245 0.40 7.19 -9.06
C GLU A 245 -0.67 6.11 -9.36
N ILE A 246 -0.73 5.06 -8.53
CA ILE A 246 -1.55 3.88 -8.82
C ILE A 246 -3.04 4.19 -8.66
N SER A 247 -3.44 4.86 -7.59
CA SER A 247 -4.85 5.16 -7.33
C SER A 247 -5.45 6.14 -8.35
N ALA A 248 -4.73 7.21 -8.69
CA ALA A 248 -5.08 8.21 -9.68
C ALA A 248 -5.12 7.59 -11.07
N ARG A 249 -4.17 6.72 -11.43
CA ARG A 249 -4.20 6.04 -12.73
C ARG A 249 -5.39 5.09 -12.86
N LYS A 250 -5.75 4.36 -11.80
CA LYS A 250 -6.95 3.51 -11.78
C LYS A 250 -8.24 4.32 -11.84
N ALA A 251 -8.29 5.46 -11.15
CA ALA A 251 -9.42 6.38 -11.26
C ALA A 251 -9.52 6.94 -12.68
N LEU A 252 -8.40 7.29 -13.30
CA LEU A 252 -8.34 7.81 -14.67
C LEU A 252 -8.78 6.76 -15.69
N GLU A 253 -8.36 5.50 -15.55
CA GLU A 253 -8.89 4.38 -16.34
C GLU A 253 -10.41 4.26 -16.20
N ALA A 254 -10.94 4.31 -14.98
CA ALA A 254 -12.38 4.27 -14.72
C ALA A 254 -13.10 5.44 -15.40
N PHE A 255 -12.54 6.65 -15.34
CA PHE A 255 -13.10 7.83 -16.00
C PHE A 255 -13.11 7.70 -17.51
N TRP A 256 -12.01 7.25 -18.11
CA TRP A 256 -11.92 7.00 -19.55
C TRP A 256 -12.96 5.98 -20.01
N ILE A 257 -13.15 4.90 -19.24
CA ILE A 257 -14.15 3.87 -19.53
C ILE A 257 -15.57 4.44 -19.37
N SER A 258 -15.83 5.22 -18.32
CA SER A 258 -17.15 5.83 -18.08
C SER A 258 -17.50 6.83 -19.19
N ALA A 259 -16.59 7.74 -19.53
CA ALA A 259 -16.79 8.78 -20.52
C ALA A 259 -16.95 8.23 -21.94
N ARG A 260 -16.15 7.24 -22.34
CA ARG A 260 -16.13 6.72 -23.71
C ARG A 260 -16.92 5.43 -23.93
N ASN A 261 -17.38 4.80 -22.84
CA ASN A 261 -18.19 3.57 -22.83
C ASN A 261 -17.74 2.49 -23.85
N PRO A 262 -16.46 2.05 -23.80
CA PRO A 262 -15.92 1.07 -24.73
C PRO A 262 -16.68 -0.26 -24.69
N ARG A 263 -17.09 -0.76 -25.87
CA ARG A 263 -17.78 -2.06 -26.01
C ARG A 263 -16.97 -3.25 -25.48
N MET A 264 -15.63 -3.18 -25.54
CA MET A 264 -14.76 -4.30 -25.16
C MET A 264 -14.45 -4.37 -23.65
N ASN A 265 -14.74 -3.32 -22.87
CA ASN A 265 -14.50 -3.33 -21.43
C ASN A 265 -15.73 -3.88 -20.69
N ASN A 266 -15.49 -4.77 -19.71
CA ASN A 266 -16.56 -5.26 -18.85
C ASN A 266 -16.84 -4.23 -17.75
N ARG A 267 -18.08 -3.73 -17.67
CA ARG A 267 -18.50 -2.68 -16.70
C ARG A 267 -18.41 -3.08 -15.23
N ASN A 268 -18.20 -4.37 -14.93
CA ASN A 268 -18.18 -4.91 -13.58
C ASN A 268 -16.91 -4.55 -12.79
N GLU A 269 -15.86 -4.05 -13.45
CA GLU A 269 -14.55 -3.82 -12.82
C GLU A 269 -14.43 -2.45 -12.11
N HIS A 270 -15.35 -1.49 -12.33
CA HIS A 270 -15.16 -0.08 -11.91
C HIS A 270 -16.37 0.61 -11.24
N ILE A 271 -17.43 -0.13 -10.92
CA ILE A 271 -18.72 0.45 -10.48
C ILE A 271 -18.58 1.34 -9.23
N SER A 272 -17.70 0.99 -8.29
CA SER A 272 -17.52 1.72 -7.03
C SER A 272 -16.70 3.01 -7.16
N ILE A 273 -15.74 3.09 -8.08
CA ILE A 273 -14.91 4.30 -8.27
C ILE A 273 -15.63 5.32 -9.14
N ALA A 274 -16.42 4.86 -10.11
CA ALA A 274 -17.13 5.74 -11.02
C ALA A 274 -18.21 6.55 -10.30
N SER A 275 -19.09 5.92 -9.49
CA SER A 275 -20.27 6.58 -8.90
C SER A 275 -19.95 7.84 -8.08
N ASP A 276 -18.96 7.76 -7.19
CA ASP A 276 -18.63 8.87 -6.29
C ASP A 276 -17.88 10.02 -6.99
N LEU A 277 -17.27 9.72 -8.14
CA LEU A 277 -16.44 10.67 -8.87
C LEU A 277 -17.06 11.13 -10.21
N MET A 278 -18.22 10.58 -10.61
CA MET A 278 -18.99 10.99 -11.80
C MET A 278 -19.18 12.52 -11.91
N PRO A 279 -19.48 13.27 -10.83
CA PRO A 279 -19.69 14.72 -10.93
C PRO A 279 -18.46 15.49 -11.44
N PHE A 280 -17.26 14.91 -11.34
CA PHE A 280 -16.01 15.56 -11.73
C PHE A 280 -15.57 15.23 -13.16
N LEU A 281 -16.26 14.33 -13.86
CA LEU A 281 -15.96 13.99 -15.26
C LEU A 281 -15.90 15.21 -16.20
N PRO A 282 -16.81 16.20 -16.11
CA PRO A 282 -16.76 17.38 -16.99
C PRO A 282 -15.51 18.24 -16.80
N LEU A 283 -14.79 18.08 -15.68
CA LEU A 283 -13.55 18.82 -15.39
C LEU A 283 -12.31 18.12 -15.98
N CYS A 284 -12.46 16.91 -16.49
CA CYS A 284 -11.39 16.17 -17.12
C CYS A 284 -11.57 16.26 -18.65
N GLU A 285 -10.52 16.65 -19.38
CA GLU A 285 -10.52 16.70 -20.86
C GLU A 285 -10.46 15.28 -21.47
N LEU A 286 -11.53 14.49 -21.30
CA LEU A 286 -11.64 13.08 -21.69
C LEU A 286 -12.54 12.88 -22.93
#